data_AF-V5V7I2-F1
#
_entry.id   AF-V5V7I2-F1
#
_cell.length_a   1.000
_cell.length_b   1.000
_cell.length_c   1.000
_cell.angle_alpha   90.00
_cell.angle_beta   90.00
_cell.angle_gamma   90.00
#
_symmetry.space_group_name_H-M   'P 1'
#
loop_
_entity.id
_entity.type
_entity.pdbx_description
1 polymer ?
#
loop_
_entity_poly.entity_id
_entity_poly.type
_entity_poly.pdbx_seq_one_letter_code
_entity_poly.pdbx_strand_id
1 'polypeptide(L)'
;MTSTLDGTILLPQKLFSAPLRRRLLHVNGIGSDAAKQLRDLNRLAELTATYPLEIRGIHNQTHGFQADLLESFLGKAELYHFWSQTPAPDPSKDRRYQYAKLLGQLVSKDLADDADILAIAQPSQIQQRPLEINRTADLTKLLDLSFLQKLSWWDFAQYLYGAFPAGAPRPTLRLAYEIVKGLQAGAELYLVAHSQGLIITALACHIVRQLLLPQTKWMETVHLIGYGPAIFFADLPPELQPRTILIQHRQDVVAETLSNLRNVDLWTSLQTQMEKAIHYADDLLKVLGQDSHHSASFYLGLQGSPSGQRSAELIQILLTQSWTATPSLAVLGGTRLILEV
;
A
#
# COMPACT_ATOMS: atom_id res chain seq x y z
N MET A 1 11.60 24.36 2.09
CA MET A 1 10.29 23.75 1.79
C MET A 1 10.04 22.74 2.89
N THR A 2 8.92 22.84 3.60
CA THR A 2 8.52 21.84 4.61
C THR A 2 8.21 20.53 3.89
N SER A 3 8.89 19.44 4.27
CA SER A 3 8.62 18.11 3.73
C SER A 3 7.20 17.67 4.08
N THR A 4 6.41 17.28 3.08
CA THR A 4 5.09 16.66 3.30
C THR A 4 5.25 15.42 4.18
N LEU A 5 4.43 15.32 5.23
CA LEU A 5 4.47 14.17 6.14
C LEU A 5 3.84 12.94 5.49
N ASP A 6 4.33 11.76 5.85
CA ASP A 6 3.72 10.50 5.40
C ASP A 6 2.31 10.36 5.96
N GLY A 7 1.43 9.74 5.18
CA GLY A 7 0.01 9.67 5.50
C GLY A 7 -0.73 11.00 5.33
N THR A 8 -0.08 12.06 4.84
CA THR A 8 -0.80 13.26 4.40
C THR A 8 -1.70 12.93 3.22
N ILE A 9 -2.92 13.46 3.22
CA ILE A 9 -3.83 13.39 2.10
C ILE A 9 -3.44 14.44 1.07
N LEU A 10 -3.16 13.99 -0.15
CA LEU A 10 -2.99 14.82 -1.33
C LEU A 10 -4.28 14.76 -2.16
N LEU A 11 -4.70 15.92 -2.66
CA LEU A 11 -5.90 16.07 -3.47
C LEU A 11 -5.53 16.53 -4.89
N PRO A 12 -6.27 16.10 -5.92
CA PRO A 12 -6.06 16.61 -7.27
C PRO A 12 -6.33 18.11 -7.34
N GLN A 13 -5.65 18.82 -8.25
CA GLN A 13 -5.76 20.29 -8.40
C GLN A 13 -7.17 20.72 -8.82
N LYS A 14 -7.85 19.90 -9.63
CA LYS A 14 -9.25 20.10 -9.98
C LYS A 14 -10.10 19.14 -9.14
N LEU A 15 -10.67 19.67 -8.08
CA LEU A 15 -11.68 18.97 -7.30
C LEU A 15 -12.99 18.98 -8.09
N PHE A 16 -13.38 17.83 -8.62
CA PHE A 16 -14.74 17.62 -9.05
C PHE A 16 -15.56 17.28 -7.80
N SER A 17 -16.57 18.08 -7.48
CA SER A 17 -17.49 17.77 -6.38
C SER A 17 -18.35 16.56 -6.79
N ALA A 18 -17.88 15.36 -6.43
CA ALA A 18 -18.58 14.12 -6.67
C ALA A 18 -19.66 13.89 -5.58
N PRO A 19 -20.73 13.12 -5.87
CA PRO A 19 -21.62 12.64 -4.82
C PRO A 19 -20.81 11.78 -3.84
N LEU A 20 -21.06 11.95 -2.53
CA LEU A 20 -20.41 11.22 -1.41
C LEU A 20 -20.49 9.67 -1.51
N ARG A 21 -21.15 9.14 -2.53
CA ARG A 21 -21.40 7.71 -2.72
C ARG A 21 -20.23 6.94 -3.33
N ARG A 22 -19.23 7.60 -3.93
CA ARG A 22 -18.09 6.89 -4.57
C ARG A 22 -16.78 7.60 -4.29
N ARG A 23 -15.82 6.90 -3.68
CA ARG A 23 -14.53 7.45 -3.26
C ARG A 23 -13.38 6.59 -3.76
N LEU A 24 -12.33 7.23 -4.27
CA LEU A 24 -11.10 6.61 -4.69
C LEU A 24 -10.00 6.95 -3.68
N LEU A 25 -9.37 5.90 -3.13
CA LEU A 25 -8.21 6.02 -2.25
C LEU A 25 -6.99 5.51 -3.01
N HIS A 26 -5.98 6.36 -3.17
CA HIS A 26 -4.81 6.06 -3.99
C HIS A 26 -3.51 6.00 -3.18
N VAL A 27 -2.68 4.99 -3.44
CA VAL A 27 -1.33 4.88 -2.87
C VAL A 27 -0.32 4.53 -3.95
N ASN A 28 0.79 5.26 -3.99
CA ASN A 28 1.82 5.08 -4.99
C ASN A 28 2.89 4.06 -4.60
N GLY A 29 3.75 3.71 -5.56
CA GLY A 29 4.93 2.90 -5.32
C GLY A 29 6.08 3.67 -4.64
N ILE A 30 7.20 2.98 -4.48
CA ILE A 30 8.44 3.49 -3.89
C ILE A 30 8.94 4.75 -4.63
N GLY A 31 9.49 5.73 -3.90
CA GLY A 31 10.17 6.89 -4.51
C GLY A 31 9.26 7.84 -5.30
N SER A 32 7.95 7.81 -5.02
CA SER A 32 6.98 8.74 -5.58
C SER A 32 6.79 9.96 -4.68
N ASP A 33 7.45 11.06 -5.05
CA ASP A 33 7.39 12.30 -4.26
C ASP A 33 6.00 12.94 -4.38
N ALA A 34 5.75 13.96 -3.55
CA ALA A 34 4.46 14.64 -3.54
C ALA A 34 4.07 15.20 -4.92
N ALA A 35 5.03 15.62 -5.75
CA ALA A 35 4.75 16.13 -7.09
C ALA A 35 4.39 15.02 -8.07
N LYS A 36 5.10 13.88 -8.04
CA LYS A 36 4.76 12.67 -8.82
C LYS A 36 3.39 12.15 -8.43
N GLN A 37 3.11 12.05 -7.12
CA GLN A 37 1.80 11.62 -6.66
C GLN A 37 0.70 12.59 -7.07
N LEU A 38 0.90 13.90 -6.95
CA LEU A 38 -0.08 14.88 -7.42
C LEU A 38 -0.35 14.76 -8.92
N ARG A 39 0.69 14.54 -9.74
CA ARG A 39 0.54 14.26 -11.18
C ARG A 39 -0.32 13.02 -11.42
N ASP A 40 -0.06 11.94 -10.70
CA ASP A 40 -0.79 10.68 -10.84
C ASP A 40 -2.27 10.84 -10.41
N LEU A 41 -2.53 11.58 -9.32
CA LEU A 41 -3.89 11.91 -8.87
C LEU A 41 -4.65 12.79 -9.87
N ASN A 42 -3.99 13.79 -10.46
CA ASN A 42 -4.58 14.60 -11.51
C ASN A 42 -4.96 13.73 -12.72
N ARG A 43 -4.11 12.76 -13.08
CA ARG A 43 -4.41 11.83 -14.16
C ARG A 43 -5.61 10.94 -13.84
N LEU A 44 -5.71 10.42 -12.62
CA LEU A 44 -6.89 9.66 -12.18
C LEU A 44 -8.17 10.51 -12.21
N ALA A 45 -8.07 11.80 -11.85
CA ALA A 45 -9.18 12.75 -11.95
C ALA A 45 -9.60 12.99 -13.42
N GLU A 46 -8.64 13.07 -14.35
CA GLU A 46 -8.93 13.16 -15.79
C GLU A 46 -9.62 11.89 -16.33
N LEU A 47 -9.10 10.71 -16.00
CA LEU A 47 -9.68 9.43 -16.43
C LEU A 47 -11.12 9.27 -15.94
N THR A 48 -11.44 9.84 -14.78
CA THR A 48 -12.77 9.77 -14.16
C THR A 48 -13.63 11.01 -14.40
N ALA A 49 -13.20 11.96 -15.24
CA ALA A 49 -13.91 13.24 -15.42
C ALA A 49 -15.38 13.09 -15.86
N THR A 50 -15.71 12.07 -16.65
CA THR A 50 -17.09 11.78 -17.08
C THR A 50 -17.98 11.25 -15.94
N TYR A 51 -17.38 10.52 -14.98
CA TYR A 51 -18.04 9.97 -13.81
C TYR A 51 -17.19 10.23 -12.56
N PRO A 52 -17.21 11.48 -12.04
CA PRO A 52 -16.25 11.90 -11.02
C PRO A 52 -16.30 11.08 -9.74
N LEU A 53 -15.13 10.86 -9.13
CA LEU A 53 -14.95 10.21 -7.84
C LEU A 53 -14.39 11.22 -6.82
N GLU A 54 -14.70 11.03 -5.53
CA GLU A 54 -13.97 11.72 -4.46
C GLU A 54 -12.57 11.09 -4.35
N ILE A 55 -11.55 11.75 -4.90
CA ILE A 55 -10.18 11.21 -4.96
C ILE A 55 -9.36 11.73 -3.77
N ARG A 56 -8.72 10.80 -3.03
CA ARG A 56 -7.77 11.09 -1.96
C ARG A 56 -6.51 10.25 -2.16
N GLY A 57 -5.36 10.90 -2.30
CA GLY A 57 -4.06 10.22 -2.35
C GLY A 57 -3.40 10.17 -0.99
N ILE A 58 -2.98 8.99 -0.54
CA ILE A 58 -2.26 8.82 0.73
C ILE A 58 -0.76 8.91 0.45
N HIS A 59 -0.08 9.94 0.96
CA HIS A 59 1.35 10.10 0.72
C HIS A 59 2.17 9.03 1.45
N ASN A 60 3.09 8.38 0.75
CA ASN A 60 3.84 7.22 1.27
C ASN A 60 5.35 7.28 1.09
N GLN A 61 5.91 8.41 0.61
CA GLN A 61 7.37 8.56 0.51
C GLN A 61 7.90 9.34 1.72
N THR A 62 8.87 8.75 2.41
CA THR A 62 9.21 9.18 3.76
C THR A 62 10.65 9.67 3.88
N HIS A 63 11.61 8.81 3.53
CA HIS A 63 13.01 8.98 3.91
C HIS A 63 13.99 8.49 2.84
N GLY A 64 13.50 8.41 1.59
CA GLY A 64 14.28 7.98 0.44
C GLY A 64 14.09 6.49 0.11
N PHE A 65 14.62 6.12 -1.05
CA PHE A 65 14.37 4.84 -1.71
C PHE A 65 14.67 3.60 -0.85
N GLN A 66 15.77 3.64 -0.07
CA GLN A 66 16.17 2.52 0.79
C GLN A 66 15.19 2.25 1.94
N ALA A 67 14.65 3.31 2.55
CA ALA A 67 13.65 3.19 3.61
C ALA A 67 12.34 2.62 3.06
N ASP A 68 11.91 3.10 1.89
CA ASP A 68 10.72 2.59 1.20
C ASP A 68 10.90 1.10 0.80
N LEU A 69 12.09 0.70 0.34
CA LEU A 69 12.40 -0.71 0.07
C LEU A 69 12.31 -1.56 1.34
N LEU A 70 12.93 -1.11 2.43
CA LEU A 70 12.87 -1.78 3.72
C LEU A 70 11.40 -1.98 4.13
N GLU A 71 10.61 -0.91 4.20
CA GLU A 71 9.18 -0.97 4.54
C GLU A 71 8.40 -1.94 3.63
N SER A 72 8.77 -2.02 2.35
CA SER A 72 8.16 -2.98 1.41
C SER A 72 8.45 -4.43 1.81
N PHE A 73 9.72 -4.77 2.08
CA PHE A 73 10.09 -6.12 2.53
C PHE A 73 9.43 -6.47 3.85
N LEU A 74 9.42 -5.52 4.80
CA LEU A 74 8.80 -5.71 6.09
C LEU A 74 7.28 -5.95 5.96
N GLY A 75 6.61 -5.18 5.11
CA GLY A 75 5.20 -5.36 4.82
C GLY A 75 4.91 -6.70 4.14
N LYS A 76 5.75 -7.17 3.21
CA LYS A 76 5.57 -8.49 2.59
C LYS A 76 5.72 -9.63 3.59
N ALA A 77 6.70 -9.55 4.49
CA ALA A 77 6.90 -10.54 5.54
C ALA A 77 5.64 -10.65 6.43
N GLU A 78 5.08 -9.50 6.80
CA GLU A 78 3.84 -9.45 7.59
C GLU A 78 2.65 -10.05 6.81
N LEU A 79 2.47 -9.72 5.53
CA LEU A 79 1.39 -10.26 4.70
C LEU A 79 1.45 -11.78 4.56
N TYR A 80 2.66 -12.35 4.46
CA TYR A 80 2.85 -13.79 4.38
C TYR A 80 2.28 -14.51 5.62
N HIS A 81 2.40 -13.92 6.81
CA HIS A 81 1.82 -14.47 8.04
C HIS A 81 0.27 -14.50 8.04
N PHE A 82 -0.38 -13.85 7.07
CA PHE A 82 -1.83 -13.89 6.92
C PHE A 82 -2.32 -14.95 5.93
N TRP A 83 -1.40 -15.70 5.31
CA TRP A 83 -1.79 -16.78 4.40
C TRP A 83 -2.43 -17.92 5.17
N SER A 84 -3.52 -18.48 4.64
CA SER A 84 -4.31 -19.54 5.28
C SER A 84 -3.54 -20.82 5.59
N GLN A 85 -2.41 -21.05 4.91
CA GLN A 85 -1.54 -22.21 5.09
C GLN A 85 -0.46 -22.00 6.17
N THR A 86 -0.31 -20.77 6.68
CA THR A 86 0.60 -20.49 7.79
C THR A 86 -0.10 -20.72 9.13
N PRO A 87 0.58 -21.31 10.13
CA PRO A 87 0.02 -21.46 11.47
C PRO A 87 -0.45 -20.09 11.99
N ALA A 88 -1.66 -20.02 12.53
CA ALA A 88 -2.17 -18.78 13.10
C ALA A 88 -1.17 -18.26 14.15
N PRO A 89 -0.74 -16.99 14.07
CA PRO A 89 0.16 -16.43 15.05
C PRO A 89 -0.50 -16.47 16.44
N ASP A 90 0.33 -16.56 17.48
CA ASP A 90 -0.09 -16.33 18.86
C ASP A 90 -0.91 -15.03 18.93
N PRO A 91 -2.17 -15.05 19.45
CA PRO A 91 -3.01 -13.86 19.51
C PRO A 91 -2.37 -12.68 20.25
N SER A 92 -1.47 -12.95 21.20
CA SER A 92 -0.70 -11.91 21.91
C SER A 92 0.35 -11.22 21.02
N LYS A 93 0.67 -11.83 19.88
CA LYS A 93 1.62 -11.37 18.86
C LYS A 93 0.93 -10.97 17.56
N ASP A 94 -0.40 -10.99 17.48
CA ASP A 94 -1.13 -10.54 16.30
C ASP A 94 -1.16 -9.00 16.25
N ARG A 95 -0.28 -8.42 15.43
CA ARG A 95 -0.17 -6.96 15.28
C ARG A 95 -1.43 -6.33 14.73
N ARG A 96 -2.21 -7.06 13.92
CA ARG A 96 -3.46 -6.55 13.36
C ARG A 96 -4.43 -6.14 14.46
N TYR A 97 -4.45 -6.88 15.56
CA TYR A 97 -5.29 -6.56 16.72
C TYR A 97 -4.91 -5.22 17.35
N GLN A 98 -3.61 -4.98 17.53
CA GLN A 98 -3.12 -3.70 18.09
C GLN A 98 -3.41 -2.53 17.15
N TYR A 99 -3.24 -2.72 15.83
CA TYR A 99 -3.62 -1.71 14.85
C TYR A 99 -5.10 -1.44 14.80
N ALA A 100 -5.93 -2.48 14.86
CA ALA A 100 -7.38 -2.31 14.90
C ALA A 100 -7.80 -1.51 16.13
N LYS A 101 -7.17 -1.74 17.28
CA LYS A 101 -7.41 -0.94 18.50
C LYS A 101 -7.04 0.53 18.32
N LEU A 102 -5.88 0.82 17.74
CA LEU A 102 -5.46 2.20 17.43
C LEU A 102 -6.41 2.85 16.42
N LEU A 103 -6.75 2.13 15.36
CA LEU A 103 -7.70 2.57 14.34
C LEU A 103 -9.06 2.90 14.94
N GLY A 104 -9.57 2.07 15.84
CA GLY A 104 -10.82 2.31 16.57
C GLY A 104 -10.85 3.64 17.33
N GLN A 105 -9.71 4.06 17.90
CA GLN A 105 -9.60 5.37 18.55
C GLN A 105 -9.58 6.50 17.52
N LEU A 106 -8.88 6.31 16.40
CA LEU A 106 -8.74 7.32 15.35
C LEU A 106 -10.07 7.58 14.63
N VAL A 107 -10.82 6.54 14.27
CA VAL A 107 -12.07 6.68 13.50
C VAL A 107 -13.18 7.43 14.24
N SER A 108 -13.09 7.52 15.58
CA SER A 108 -13.97 8.35 16.40
C SER A 108 -13.71 9.86 16.28
N LYS A 109 -12.60 10.24 15.63
CA LYS A 109 -12.17 11.62 15.44
C LYS A 109 -12.28 12.01 13.96
N ASP A 110 -12.55 13.27 13.70
CA ASP A 110 -12.35 13.87 12.38
C ASP A 110 -10.92 14.39 12.28
N LEU A 111 -10.12 13.77 11.41
CA LEU A 111 -8.71 14.10 11.24
C LEU A 111 -8.54 15.05 10.07
N ALA A 112 -7.73 16.10 10.26
CA ALA A 112 -7.28 16.95 9.16
C ALA A 112 -6.47 16.14 8.14
N ASP A 113 -6.39 16.64 6.90
CA ASP A 113 -5.69 15.98 5.80
C ASP A 113 -4.18 15.81 6.04
N ASP A 114 -3.57 16.70 6.82
CA ASP A 114 -2.16 16.72 7.20
C ASP A 114 -1.89 16.22 8.63
N ALA A 115 -2.91 15.66 9.29
CA ALA A 115 -2.79 15.17 10.65
C ALA A 115 -1.72 14.06 10.79
N ASP A 116 -0.77 14.22 11.72
CA ASP A 116 0.15 13.14 12.09
C ASP A 116 -0.62 12.06 12.85
N ILE A 117 -1.11 11.07 12.08
CA ILE A 117 -1.96 10.01 12.58
C ILE A 117 -1.30 9.19 13.68
N LEU A 118 0.04 9.05 13.63
CA LEU A 118 0.77 8.34 14.68
C LEU A 118 0.86 9.18 15.94
N ALA A 119 1.13 10.48 15.84
CA ALA A 119 1.13 11.37 17.02
C ALA A 119 -0.22 11.36 17.74
N ILE A 120 -1.32 11.25 17.00
CA ILE A 120 -2.68 11.19 17.56
C ILE A 120 -3.00 9.80 18.15
N ALA A 121 -2.40 8.74 17.60
CA ALA A 121 -2.57 7.36 18.05
C ALA A 121 -1.62 6.97 19.20
N GLN A 122 -0.64 7.81 19.56
CA GLN A 122 0.39 7.45 20.54
C GLN A 122 -0.20 7.05 21.90
N PRO A 123 0.21 5.90 22.47
CA PRO A 123 0.02 5.62 23.89
C PRO A 123 0.80 6.66 24.72
N SER A 124 0.25 7.05 25.88
CA SER A 124 0.80 8.08 26.77
C SER A 124 2.21 7.77 27.32
N GLN A 125 2.71 6.54 27.13
CA GLN A 125 4.04 6.11 27.53
C GLN A 125 4.88 5.84 26.28
N ILE A 126 5.64 6.85 25.88
CA ILE A 126 6.66 6.71 24.83
C ILE A 126 7.80 5.88 25.43
N GLN A 127 7.90 4.60 25.08
CA GLN A 127 9.21 3.95 25.14
C GLN A 127 10.04 4.54 24.01
N GLN A 128 11.17 5.14 24.38
CA GLN A 128 12.11 5.74 23.44
C GLN A 128 12.36 4.77 22.29
N ARG A 129 12.15 5.24 21.06
CA ARG A 129 12.62 4.51 19.88
C ARG A 129 14.12 4.29 20.08
N PRO A 130 14.64 3.06 20.03
CA PRO A 130 16.08 2.83 20.19
C PRO A 130 16.89 3.48 19.04
N LEU A 131 16.21 3.90 17.96
CA LEU A 131 16.82 4.48 16.77
C LEU A 131 16.10 5.77 16.35
N GLU A 132 16.81 6.89 16.42
CA GLU A 132 16.50 8.06 15.59
C GLU A 132 17.05 7.80 14.19
N ILE A 133 16.27 7.14 13.32
CA ILE A 133 16.66 6.92 11.91
C ILE A 133 16.53 8.25 11.16
N ASN A 134 17.46 9.16 11.43
CA ASN A 134 17.49 10.48 10.80
C ASN A 134 18.36 10.47 9.53
N ARG A 135 19.10 9.38 9.23
CA ARG A 135 20.01 9.28 8.07
C ARG A 135 20.09 7.87 7.47
N THR A 136 20.27 7.82 6.14
CA THR A 136 20.54 6.59 5.35
C THR A 136 21.74 5.79 5.86
N ALA A 137 22.76 6.47 6.38
CA ALA A 137 23.95 5.84 6.96
C ALA A 137 23.66 5.03 8.24
N ASP A 138 22.51 5.23 8.90
CA ASP A 138 22.16 4.51 10.12
C ASP A 138 21.47 3.17 9.83
N LEU A 139 20.79 3.04 8.67
CA LEU A 139 20.18 1.80 8.19
C LEU A 139 21.21 0.74 7.79
N THR A 140 22.28 1.15 7.10
CA THR A 140 23.38 0.23 6.74
C THR A 140 24.11 -0.26 8.00
N LYS A 141 24.38 0.64 8.95
CA LYS A 141 25.00 0.29 10.25
C LYS A 141 24.13 -0.61 11.10
N LEU A 142 22.81 -0.48 11.02
CA LEU A 142 21.88 -1.40 11.66
C LEU A 142 22.15 -2.83 11.19
N LEU A 143 22.13 -3.04 9.87
CA LEU A 143 22.27 -4.37 9.27
C LEU A 143 23.64 -5.01 9.51
N ASP A 144 24.67 -4.20 9.71
CA ASP A 144 26.01 -4.67 10.10
C ASP A 144 26.08 -5.20 11.55
N LEU A 145 25.02 -5.03 12.35
CA LEU A 145 24.97 -5.54 13.72
C LEU A 145 24.70 -7.05 13.72
N SER A 146 25.74 -7.83 14.01
CA SER A 146 25.71 -9.30 14.09
C SER A 146 24.65 -9.90 15.04
N PHE A 147 24.06 -9.11 15.94
CA PHE A 147 22.95 -9.58 16.77
C PHE A 147 21.60 -9.53 16.06
N LEU A 148 21.40 -8.68 15.04
CA LEU A 148 20.14 -8.64 14.28
C LEU A 148 19.91 -9.95 13.53
N GLN A 149 20.99 -10.60 13.07
CA GLN A 149 20.98 -11.95 12.49
C GLN A 149 20.51 -13.03 13.48
N LYS A 150 20.42 -12.73 14.78
CA LYS A 150 19.95 -13.63 15.84
C LYS A 150 18.54 -13.32 16.33
N LEU A 151 17.96 -12.18 15.94
CA LEU A 151 16.60 -11.80 16.34
C LEU A 151 15.58 -12.68 15.60
N SER A 152 14.39 -12.88 16.16
CA SER A 152 13.24 -13.32 15.35
C SER A 152 12.65 -12.14 14.57
N TRP A 153 11.78 -12.40 13.59
CA TRP A 153 10.98 -11.36 12.92
C TRP A 153 10.29 -10.43 13.93
N TRP A 154 9.77 -11.01 15.00
CA TRP A 154 9.06 -10.28 16.04
C TRP A 154 9.98 -9.29 16.77
N ASP A 155 11.14 -9.76 17.21
CA ASP A 155 12.09 -8.97 18.00
C ASP A 155 12.74 -7.88 17.14
N PHE A 156 13.02 -8.17 15.87
CA PHE A 156 13.54 -7.19 14.92
C PHE A 156 12.57 -6.05 14.64
N ALA A 157 11.31 -6.39 14.43
CA ALA A 157 10.24 -5.43 14.26
C ALA A 157 10.00 -4.59 15.53
N GLN A 158 10.00 -5.19 16.72
CA GLN A 158 9.92 -4.42 17.96
C GLN A 158 11.14 -3.50 18.14
N TYR A 159 12.33 -3.96 17.73
CA TYR A 159 13.54 -3.15 17.74
C TYR A 159 13.44 -1.93 16.80
N LEU A 160 12.92 -2.10 15.58
CA LEU A 160 12.78 -1.00 14.63
C LEU A 160 11.67 0.00 14.99
N TYR A 161 10.51 -0.49 15.46
CA TYR A 161 9.31 0.34 15.61
C TYR A 161 8.97 0.69 17.07
N GLY A 162 9.69 0.12 18.04
CA GLY A 162 9.49 0.36 19.47
C GLY A 162 8.13 -0.15 19.96
N ALA A 163 7.40 0.69 20.70
CA ALA A 163 6.06 0.36 21.21
C ALA A 163 4.96 0.36 20.12
N PHE A 164 5.26 0.87 18.93
CA PHE A 164 4.39 0.68 17.79
C PHE A 164 4.62 -0.72 17.22
N PRO A 165 3.57 -1.45 16.82
CA PRO A 165 3.80 -2.67 16.07
C PRO A 165 4.62 -2.31 14.81
N ALA A 166 5.43 -3.22 14.29
CA ALA A 166 5.99 -3.03 12.96
C ALA A 166 4.91 -3.08 11.89
N GLY A 167 5.12 -2.38 10.79
CA GLY A 167 4.08 -2.18 9.78
C GLY A 167 3.08 -1.06 10.14
N ALA A 168 3.53 -0.06 10.91
CA ALA A 168 2.78 1.15 11.23
C ALA A 168 3.23 2.33 10.34
N PRO A 169 3.48 2.19 9.02
CA PRO A 169 3.78 3.38 8.26
C PRO A 169 2.49 4.20 8.30
N ARG A 170 2.62 5.49 8.65
CA ARG A 170 1.53 6.48 8.61
C ARG A 170 0.59 6.29 7.40
N PRO A 171 1.06 5.99 6.17
CA PRO A 171 0.18 5.69 5.05
C PRO A 171 -0.73 4.47 5.25
N THR A 172 -0.28 3.36 5.84
CA THR A 172 -1.13 2.19 6.09
C THR A 172 -2.26 2.53 7.07
N LEU A 173 -1.92 3.18 8.19
CA LEU A 173 -2.91 3.54 9.19
C LEU A 173 -3.86 4.64 8.68
N ARG A 174 -3.35 5.60 7.90
CA ARG A 174 -4.17 6.62 7.25
C ARG A 174 -5.12 5.98 6.23
N LEU A 175 -4.63 5.09 5.39
CA LEU A 175 -5.47 4.40 4.41
C LEU A 175 -6.57 3.61 5.12
N ALA A 176 -6.25 2.87 6.18
CA ALA A 176 -7.24 2.14 6.96
C ALA A 176 -8.29 3.09 7.58
N TYR A 177 -7.87 4.26 8.08
CA TYR A 177 -8.78 5.32 8.55
C TYR A 177 -9.71 5.81 7.45
N GLU A 178 -9.18 6.16 6.28
CA GLU A 178 -9.97 6.66 5.15
C GLU A 178 -10.95 5.61 4.60
N ILE A 179 -10.56 4.32 4.62
CA ILE A 179 -11.46 3.21 4.29
C ILE A 179 -12.65 3.21 5.26
N VAL A 180 -12.40 3.18 6.57
CA VAL A 180 -13.48 3.14 7.57
C VAL A 180 -14.37 4.38 7.48
N LYS A 181 -13.81 5.58 7.33
CA LYS A 181 -14.59 6.82 7.18
C LYS A 181 -15.43 6.82 5.91
N GLY A 182 -14.89 6.28 4.81
CA GLY A 182 -15.65 6.10 3.57
C GLY A 182 -16.83 5.15 3.74
N LEU A 183 -16.61 4.01 4.39
CA LEU A 183 -17.67 3.03 4.69
C LEU A 183 -18.75 3.62 5.61
N GLN A 184 -18.36 4.37 6.66
CA GLN A 184 -19.30 5.04 7.55
C GLN A 184 -20.14 6.11 6.84
N ALA A 185 -19.58 6.76 5.81
CA ALA A 185 -20.30 7.69 4.95
C ALA A 185 -21.21 6.99 3.92
N GLY A 186 -21.21 5.65 3.86
CA GLY A 186 -21.97 4.88 2.89
C GLY A 186 -21.40 4.93 1.47
N ALA A 187 -20.10 5.20 1.34
CA ALA A 187 -19.42 5.26 0.04
C ALA A 187 -19.04 3.88 -0.47
N GLU A 188 -19.18 3.68 -1.78
CA GLU A 188 -18.47 2.65 -2.55
C GLU A 188 -17.00 3.09 -2.69
N LEU A 189 -16.06 2.19 -2.37
CA LEU A 189 -14.64 2.50 -2.29
C LEU A 189 -13.86 1.82 -3.40
N TYR A 190 -13.00 2.60 -4.07
CA TYR A 190 -12.05 2.15 -5.06
C TYR A 190 -10.64 2.34 -4.50
N LEU A 191 -10.01 1.25 -4.09
CA LEU A 191 -8.63 1.24 -3.62
C LEU A 191 -7.73 1.03 -4.83
N VAL A 192 -7.02 2.09 -5.23
CA VAL A 192 -6.15 2.09 -6.40
C VAL A 192 -4.71 2.17 -5.94
N ALA A 193 -3.89 1.21 -6.32
CA ALA A 193 -2.53 1.16 -5.79
C ALA A 193 -1.49 0.65 -6.78
N HIS A 194 -0.27 1.19 -6.64
CA HIS A 194 0.89 0.85 -7.46
C HIS A 194 1.99 0.19 -6.64
N SER A 195 2.56 -0.93 -7.10
CA SER A 195 3.79 -1.50 -6.54
C SER A 195 3.75 -1.62 -5.00
N GLN A 196 4.63 -0.93 -4.25
CA GLN A 196 4.58 -0.87 -2.78
C GLN A 196 3.23 -0.41 -2.21
N GLY A 197 2.52 0.50 -2.89
CA GLY A 197 1.19 0.94 -2.49
C GLY A 197 0.21 -0.23 -2.33
N LEU A 198 0.41 -1.34 -3.06
CA LEU A 198 -0.40 -2.55 -2.89
C LEU A 198 -0.10 -3.30 -1.59
N ILE A 199 1.15 -3.29 -1.13
CA ILE A 199 1.55 -3.86 0.17
C ILE A 199 0.88 -3.06 1.29
N ILE A 200 0.98 -1.72 1.22
CA ILE A 200 0.31 -0.78 2.13
C ILE A 200 -1.20 -1.03 2.15
N THR A 201 -1.81 -1.16 0.97
CA THR A 201 -3.24 -1.40 0.81
C THR A 201 -3.68 -2.74 1.39
N ALA A 202 -2.94 -3.82 1.12
CA ALA A 202 -3.25 -5.14 1.67
C ALA A 202 -3.20 -5.16 3.20
N LEU A 203 -2.16 -4.54 3.80
CA LEU A 203 -2.05 -4.41 5.24
C LEU A 203 -3.21 -3.59 5.83
N ALA A 204 -3.55 -2.45 5.22
CA ALA A 204 -4.68 -1.63 5.64
C ALA A 204 -6.00 -2.43 5.63
N CYS A 205 -6.25 -3.21 4.58
CA CYS A 205 -7.42 -4.07 4.48
C CYS A 205 -7.49 -5.14 5.59
N HIS A 206 -6.36 -5.75 5.97
CA HIS A 206 -6.31 -6.69 7.11
C HIS A 206 -6.61 -5.99 8.44
N ILE A 207 -6.14 -4.76 8.64
CA ILE A 207 -6.45 -3.96 9.85
C ILE A 207 -7.94 -3.62 9.89
N VAL A 208 -8.51 -3.14 8.78
CA VAL A 208 -9.94 -2.82 8.69
C VAL A 208 -10.80 -4.06 8.92
N ARG A 209 -10.43 -5.21 8.34
CA ARG A 209 -11.08 -6.50 8.61
C ARG A 209 -11.05 -6.83 10.08
N GLN A 210 -9.90 -6.73 10.73
CA GLN A 210 -9.77 -7.01 12.15
C GLN A 210 -10.65 -6.09 13.02
N LEU A 211 -10.82 -4.83 12.64
CA LEU A 211 -11.68 -3.88 13.35
C LEU A 211 -13.18 -4.15 13.14
N LEU A 212 -13.58 -4.48 11.90
CA LEU A 212 -15.00 -4.55 11.52
C LEU A 212 -15.61 -5.94 11.70
N LEU A 213 -14.82 -7.00 11.88
CA LEU A 213 -15.34 -8.33 12.17
C LEU A 213 -16.26 -8.33 13.41
N PRO A 214 -17.40 -9.04 13.38
CA PRO A 214 -17.83 -10.01 12.36
C PRO A 214 -18.56 -9.38 11.15
N GLN A 215 -18.66 -8.06 11.04
CA GLN A 215 -19.34 -7.40 9.92
C GLN A 215 -18.46 -7.49 8.67
N THR A 216 -18.85 -8.32 7.70
CA THR A 216 -18.10 -8.52 6.44
C THR A 216 -18.74 -7.83 5.23
N LYS A 217 -19.99 -7.38 5.33
CA LYS A 217 -20.73 -6.76 4.22
C LYS A 217 -20.01 -5.56 3.59
N TRP A 218 -19.21 -4.83 4.38
CA TRP A 218 -18.45 -3.69 3.86
C TRP A 218 -17.50 -4.09 2.71
N MET A 219 -17.00 -5.33 2.70
CA MET A 219 -16.11 -5.84 1.66
C MET A 219 -16.79 -5.96 0.30
N GLU A 220 -18.14 -6.00 0.26
CA GLU A 220 -18.90 -5.99 -0.99
C GLU A 220 -18.90 -4.63 -1.69
N THR A 221 -18.60 -3.57 -0.94
CA THR A 221 -18.56 -2.17 -1.40
C THR A 221 -17.13 -1.65 -1.65
N VAL A 222 -16.13 -2.52 -1.52
CA VAL A 222 -14.72 -2.20 -1.72
C VAL A 222 -14.18 -2.93 -2.94
N HIS A 223 -13.63 -2.16 -3.87
CA HIS A 223 -12.99 -2.63 -5.10
C HIS A 223 -11.50 -2.32 -5.03
N LEU A 224 -10.65 -3.29 -5.35
CA LEU A 224 -9.20 -3.07 -5.41
C LEU A 224 -8.73 -3.17 -6.86
N ILE A 225 -8.04 -2.13 -7.32
CA ILE A 225 -7.42 -2.06 -8.63
C ILE A 225 -5.92 -1.82 -8.42
N GLY A 226 -5.13 -2.87 -8.62
CA GLY A 226 -3.69 -2.80 -8.53
C GLY A 226 -3.06 -2.69 -9.90
N TYR A 227 -1.99 -1.91 -10.03
CA TYR A 227 -1.13 -1.95 -11.22
C TYR A 227 0.34 -2.07 -10.84
N GLY A 228 1.14 -2.76 -11.67
CA GLY A 228 2.52 -3.14 -11.35
C GLY A 228 2.61 -3.92 -10.02
N PRO A 229 1.92 -5.07 -9.88
CA PRO A 229 1.69 -5.67 -8.57
C PRO A 229 2.96 -6.20 -7.90
N ALA A 230 3.13 -5.83 -6.63
CA ALA A 230 4.13 -6.42 -5.73
C ALA A 230 3.53 -7.44 -4.75
N ILE A 231 2.24 -7.78 -4.89
CA ILE A 231 1.48 -8.70 -4.02
C ILE A 231 0.84 -9.84 -4.83
N PHE A 232 0.42 -10.89 -4.13
CA PHE A 232 -0.51 -11.92 -4.60
C PHE A 232 -1.93 -11.69 -4.07
N PHE A 233 -2.91 -12.35 -4.68
CA PHE A 233 -4.26 -12.41 -4.11
C PHE A 233 -4.28 -13.02 -2.71
N ALA A 234 -3.41 -14.00 -2.42
CA ALA A 234 -3.28 -14.61 -1.10
C ALA A 234 -2.83 -13.62 0.00
N ASP A 235 -2.21 -12.49 -0.38
CA ASP A 235 -1.84 -11.43 0.56
C ASP A 235 -3.06 -10.61 1.01
N LEU A 236 -4.19 -10.68 0.30
CA LEU A 236 -5.42 -9.94 0.61
C LEU A 236 -6.36 -10.77 1.50
N PRO A 237 -7.22 -10.10 2.30
CA PRO A 237 -8.37 -10.75 2.90
C PRO A 237 -9.15 -11.61 1.89
N PRO A 238 -9.49 -12.87 2.23
CA PRO A 238 -10.17 -13.79 1.30
C PRO A 238 -11.42 -13.19 0.65
N GLU A 239 -12.15 -12.38 1.39
CA GLU A 239 -13.39 -11.76 0.98
C GLU A 239 -13.18 -10.64 -0.08
N LEU A 240 -11.99 -10.04 -0.13
CA LEU A 240 -11.64 -8.99 -1.11
C LEU A 240 -11.02 -9.57 -2.38
N GLN A 241 -10.54 -10.82 -2.38
CA GLN A 241 -9.90 -11.42 -3.55
C GLN A 241 -10.82 -11.39 -4.79
N PRO A 242 -12.13 -11.75 -4.71
CA PRO A 242 -13.04 -11.67 -5.86
C PRO A 242 -13.37 -10.22 -6.29
N ARG A 243 -13.02 -9.21 -5.49
CA ARG A 243 -13.23 -7.78 -5.77
C ARG A 243 -11.93 -7.06 -6.15
N THR A 244 -10.91 -7.83 -6.49
CA THR A 244 -9.57 -7.33 -6.82
C THR A 244 -9.25 -7.62 -8.27
N ILE A 245 -8.76 -6.62 -9.00
CA ILE A 245 -8.15 -6.79 -10.32
C ILE A 245 -6.72 -6.27 -10.25
N LEU A 246 -5.76 -7.06 -10.72
CA LEU A 246 -4.35 -6.67 -10.81
C LEU A 246 -3.96 -6.51 -12.27
N ILE A 247 -3.30 -5.43 -12.64
CA ILE A 247 -2.86 -5.12 -13.99
C ILE A 247 -1.33 -5.16 -14.03
N GLN A 248 -0.75 -5.99 -14.88
CA GLN A 248 0.69 -6.07 -15.07
C GLN A 248 1.03 -5.94 -16.55
N HIS A 249 2.08 -5.20 -16.89
CA HIS A 249 2.62 -5.22 -18.24
C HIS A 249 3.54 -6.44 -18.38
N ARG A 250 3.51 -7.13 -19.54
CA ARG A 250 4.31 -8.34 -19.75
C ARG A 250 5.81 -8.15 -19.46
N GLN A 251 6.33 -6.95 -19.73
CA GLN A 251 7.73 -6.59 -19.54
C GLN A 251 8.03 -5.91 -18.20
N ASP A 252 7.05 -5.80 -17.29
CA ASP A 252 7.28 -5.31 -15.93
C ASP A 252 7.99 -6.41 -15.11
N VAL A 253 9.33 -6.34 -15.10
CA VAL A 253 10.21 -7.30 -14.43
C VAL A 253 10.15 -7.14 -12.92
N VAL A 254 9.84 -5.93 -12.45
CA VAL A 254 9.75 -5.61 -11.03
C VAL A 254 8.52 -6.27 -10.42
N ALA A 255 7.36 -6.16 -11.08
CA ALA A 255 6.15 -6.85 -10.65
C ALA A 255 6.31 -8.37 -10.68
N GLU A 256 7.03 -8.92 -11.65
CA GLU A 256 7.35 -10.35 -11.72
C GLU A 256 8.23 -10.77 -10.54
N THR A 257 9.33 -10.05 -10.31
CA THR A 257 10.34 -10.39 -9.30
C THR A 257 9.81 -10.19 -7.89
N LEU A 258 9.23 -9.01 -7.62
CA LEU A 258 8.74 -8.68 -6.28
C LEU A 258 7.51 -9.49 -5.92
N SER A 259 6.57 -9.76 -6.85
CA SER A 259 5.47 -10.68 -6.56
C SER A 259 6.01 -12.03 -6.10
N ASN A 260 6.96 -12.62 -6.83
CA ASN A 260 7.42 -14.01 -6.64
C ASN A 260 8.32 -14.29 -5.43
N LEU A 261 8.59 -13.31 -4.56
CA LEU A 261 9.28 -13.54 -3.29
C LEU A 261 8.39 -14.40 -2.35
N ARG A 262 8.60 -15.72 -2.36
CA ARG A 262 7.74 -16.73 -1.69
C ARG A 262 8.42 -17.61 -0.63
N ASN A 263 9.73 -17.53 -0.42
CA ASN A 263 10.44 -18.72 0.10
C ASN A 263 10.48 -18.90 1.63
N VAL A 264 10.24 -20.17 1.98
CA VAL A 264 10.09 -20.79 3.30
C VAL A 264 11.48 -20.97 3.95
N ASP A 265 12.01 -19.85 4.41
CA ASP A 265 12.94 -19.67 5.53
C ASP A 265 12.92 -18.16 5.78
N LEU A 266 11.70 -17.67 6.06
CA LEU A 266 11.28 -16.28 5.83
C LEU A 266 12.26 -15.30 6.39
N TRP A 267 12.75 -15.53 7.61
CA TRP A 267 13.55 -14.54 8.27
C TRP A 267 14.97 -14.48 7.74
N THR A 268 15.68 -15.61 7.62
CA THR A 268 17.06 -15.63 7.09
C THR A 268 17.10 -15.21 5.62
N SER A 269 16.09 -15.60 4.84
CA SER A 269 15.92 -15.21 3.44
C SER A 269 15.59 -13.73 3.31
N LEU A 270 14.67 -13.20 4.13
CA LEU A 270 14.31 -11.79 4.14
C LEU A 270 15.48 -10.92 4.63
N GLN A 271 16.21 -11.33 5.65
CA GLN A 271 17.44 -10.66 6.10
C GLN A 271 18.46 -10.58 4.97
N THR A 272 18.73 -11.70 4.30
CA THR A 272 19.65 -11.75 3.15
C THR A 272 19.16 -10.88 1.98
N GLN A 273 17.85 -10.88 1.71
CA GLN A 273 17.25 -10.06 0.65
C GLN A 273 17.25 -8.58 1.01
N MET A 274 17.00 -8.22 2.26
CA MET A 274 17.07 -6.86 2.79
C MET A 274 18.51 -6.33 2.73
N GLU A 275 19.48 -7.12 3.21
CA GLU A 275 20.91 -6.80 3.12
C GLU A 275 21.33 -6.55 1.66
N LYS A 276 20.98 -7.47 0.75
CA LYS A 276 21.27 -7.31 -0.68
C LYS A 276 20.55 -6.11 -1.30
N ALA A 277 19.27 -5.93 -1.03
CA ALA A 277 18.48 -4.85 -1.63
C ALA A 277 18.95 -3.47 -1.16
N ILE A 278 19.36 -3.34 0.11
CA ILE A 278 19.92 -2.10 0.65
C ILE A 278 21.33 -1.86 0.12
N HIS A 279 22.16 -2.91 0.02
CA HIS A 279 23.51 -2.82 -0.54
C HIS A 279 23.51 -2.43 -2.03
N TYR A 280 22.55 -2.95 -2.81
CA TYR A 280 22.41 -2.67 -4.25
C TYR A 280 21.30 -1.65 -4.58
N ALA A 281 20.83 -0.88 -3.59
CA ALA A 281 19.65 -0.02 -3.76
C ALA A 281 19.81 0.99 -4.91
N ASP A 282 20.98 1.58 -5.08
CA ASP A 282 21.24 2.55 -6.15
C ASP A 282 21.19 1.91 -7.54
N ASP A 283 21.68 0.68 -7.68
CA ASP A 283 21.60 -0.07 -8.94
C ASP A 283 20.16 -0.56 -9.21
N LEU A 284 19.43 -0.95 -8.16
CA LEU A 284 18.02 -1.29 -8.25
C LEU A 284 17.18 -0.07 -8.65
N LEU A 285 17.52 1.13 -8.17
CA LEU A 285 16.91 2.39 -8.58
C LEU A 285 17.23 2.72 -10.04
N LYS A 286 18.45 2.46 -10.53
CA LYS A 286 18.77 2.58 -11.96
C LYS A 286 17.94 1.62 -12.80
N VAL A 287 17.79 0.36 -12.37
CA VAL A 287 16.94 -0.63 -13.05
C VAL A 287 15.48 -0.21 -13.05
N LEU A 288 14.94 0.27 -11.93
CA LEU A 288 13.57 0.81 -11.84
C LEU A 288 13.36 2.06 -12.71
N GLY A 289 14.38 2.90 -12.82
CA GLY A 289 14.37 4.08 -13.70
C GLY A 289 14.46 3.72 -15.19
N GLN A 290 15.07 2.58 -15.52
CA GLN A 290 15.20 2.06 -16.88
C GLN A 290 14.04 1.15 -17.30
N ASP A 291 13.40 0.44 -16.36
CA ASP A 291 12.17 -0.32 -16.59
C ASP A 291 10.97 0.65 -16.64
N SER A 292 10.83 1.30 -17.79
CA SER A 292 9.75 2.25 -18.05
C SER A 292 8.37 1.65 -17.78
N HIS A 293 8.20 0.33 -17.94
CA HIS A 293 6.92 -0.36 -17.87
C HIS A 293 6.41 -0.54 -16.44
N HIS A 294 7.29 -0.57 -15.43
CA HIS A 294 6.85 -0.66 -14.04
C HIS A 294 6.30 0.67 -13.52
N SER A 295 6.66 1.80 -14.12
CA SER A 295 6.32 3.12 -13.56
C SER A 295 4.80 3.37 -13.52
N ALA A 296 4.31 4.04 -12.46
CA ALA A 296 2.90 4.48 -12.41
C ALA A 296 2.51 5.33 -13.62
N SER A 297 3.44 6.18 -14.08
CA SER A 297 3.27 6.99 -15.30
C SER A 297 2.99 6.16 -16.55
N PHE A 298 3.58 4.97 -16.69
CA PHE A 298 3.27 4.06 -17.79
C PHE A 298 1.83 3.57 -17.70
N TYR A 299 1.44 3.00 -16.56
CA TYR A 299 0.11 2.43 -16.36
C TYR A 299 -1.02 3.46 -16.47
N LEU A 300 -0.76 4.71 -16.08
CA LEU A 300 -1.70 5.82 -16.18
C LEU A 300 -1.67 6.52 -17.55
N GLY A 301 -0.88 6.03 -18.50
CA GLY A 301 -0.82 6.52 -19.88
C GLY A 301 -0.15 7.89 -20.05
N LEU A 302 0.70 8.29 -19.09
CA LEU A 302 1.39 9.58 -19.09
C LEU A 302 2.63 9.61 -20.00
N GLN A 303 3.11 8.46 -20.48
CA GLN A 303 4.30 8.34 -21.31
C GLN A 303 4.01 8.31 -22.83
N GLY A 304 2.74 8.32 -23.24
CA GLY A 304 2.35 8.33 -24.66
C GLY A 304 2.56 7.02 -25.43
N SER A 305 2.93 5.92 -24.76
CA SER A 305 3.03 4.60 -25.38
C SER A 305 1.63 3.98 -25.62
N PRO A 306 1.40 3.23 -26.72
CA PRO A 306 0.13 2.57 -26.98
C PRO A 306 -0.31 1.63 -25.84
N SER A 307 0.61 0.81 -25.32
CA SER A 307 0.33 -0.13 -24.23
C SER A 307 0.01 0.60 -22.91
N GLY A 308 0.65 1.75 -22.66
CA GLY A 308 0.31 2.62 -21.52
C GLY A 308 -1.05 3.30 -21.67
N GLN A 309 -1.45 3.69 -22.89
CA GLN A 309 -2.79 4.22 -23.17
C GLN A 309 -3.87 3.16 -22.94
N ARG A 310 -3.68 1.93 -23.45
CA ARG A 310 -4.60 0.80 -23.21
C ARG A 310 -4.72 0.48 -21.72
N SER A 311 -3.61 0.55 -20.98
CA SER A 311 -3.64 0.42 -19.51
C SER A 311 -4.52 1.49 -18.87
N ALA A 312 -4.35 2.75 -19.26
CA ALA A 312 -5.13 3.86 -18.73
C ALA A 312 -6.63 3.75 -19.08
N GLU A 313 -6.95 3.30 -20.29
CA GLU A 313 -8.33 3.01 -20.73
C GLU A 313 -8.95 1.88 -19.89
N LEU A 314 -8.19 0.81 -19.62
CA LEU A 314 -8.65 -0.26 -18.74
C LEU A 314 -8.91 0.27 -17.32
N ILE A 315 -7.98 1.04 -16.74
CA ILE A 315 -8.16 1.66 -15.42
C ILE A 315 -9.40 2.57 -15.42
N GLN A 316 -9.60 3.37 -16.46
CA GLN A 316 -10.79 4.21 -16.63
C GLN A 316 -12.07 3.36 -16.63
N ILE A 317 -12.13 2.28 -17.41
CA ILE A 317 -13.28 1.37 -17.45
C ILE A 317 -13.57 0.82 -16.04
N LEU A 318 -12.54 0.34 -15.34
CA LEU A 318 -12.68 -0.22 -14.00
C LEU A 318 -13.16 0.79 -12.95
N LEU A 319 -12.82 2.07 -13.11
CA LEU A 319 -13.20 3.14 -12.18
C LEU A 319 -14.55 3.77 -12.50
N THR A 320 -14.99 3.74 -13.76
CA THR A 320 -16.20 4.46 -14.19
C THR A 320 -17.42 3.56 -14.32
N GLN A 321 -17.24 2.27 -14.58
CA GLN A 321 -18.34 1.33 -14.72
C GLN A 321 -18.70 0.65 -13.40
N SER A 322 -19.99 0.32 -13.24
CA SER A 322 -20.47 -0.43 -12.08
C SER A 322 -20.08 -1.91 -12.20
N TRP A 323 -19.29 -2.42 -11.25
CA TRP A 323 -18.88 -3.82 -11.24
C TRP A 323 -20.05 -4.78 -10.98
N THR A 324 -21.11 -4.32 -10.32
CA THR A 324 -22.31 -5.12 -10.06
C THR A 324 -23.26 -5.14 -11.24
N ALA A 325 -23.34 -4.04 -12.00
CA ALA A 325 -24.22 -3.93 -13.17
C ALA A 325 -23.56 -4.35 -14.48
N THR A 326 -22.23 -4.54 -14.50
CA THR A 326 -21.47 -4.97 -15.68
C THR A 326 -20.92 -6.40 -15.51
N PRO A 327 -21.62 -7.44 -16.04
CA PRO A 327 -21.23 -8.84 -15.86
C PRO A 327 -19.80 -9.17 -16.33
N SER A 328 -19.33 -8.51 -17.39
CA SER A 328 -17.96 -8.70 -17.88
C SER A 328 -16.91 -8.25 -16.87
N LEU A 329 -17.17 -7.23 -16.05
CA LEU A 329 -16.24 -6.78 -15.01
C LEU A 329 -16.28 -7.69 -13.78
N ALA A 330 -17.46 -8.18 -13.40
CA ALA A 330 -17.62 -9.10 -12.29
C ALA A 330 -16.79 -10.39 -12.50
N VAL A 331 -16.71 -10.88 -13.75
CA VAL A 331 -15.92 -12.07 -14.11
C VAL A 331 -14.41 -11.84 -14.00
N LEU A 332 -13.93 -10.60 -14.14
CA LEU A 332 -12.51 -10.28 -13.99
C LEU A 332 -12.06 -10.21 -12.53
N GLY A 333 -12.99 -10.18 -11.58
CA GLY A 333 -12.69 -10.22 -10.16
C GLY A 333 -11.83 -11.42 -9.78
N GLY A 334 -10.73 -11.18 -9.06
CA GLY A 334 -9.74 -12.20 -8.72
C GLY A 334 -8.76 -12.54 -9.84
N THR A 335 -8.69 -11.72 -10.89
CA THR A 335 -7.81 -11.94 -12.05
C THR A 335 -6.63 -10.97 -12.11
N ARG A 336 -5.45 -11.49 -12.45
CA ARG A 336 -4.28 -10.70 -12.86
C ARG A 336 -4.28 -10.59 -14.39
N LEU A 337 -4.55 -9.40 -14.90
CA LEU A 337 -4.55 -9.06 -16.32
C LEU A 337 -3.13 -8.73 -16.75
N ILE A 338 -2.61 -9.50 -17.71
CA ILE A 338 -1.31 -9.26 -18.33
C ILE A 338 -1.53 -8.49 -19.63
N LEU A 339 -1.01 -7.27 -19.70
CA LEU A 339 -1.06 -6.43 -20.89
C LEU A 339 0.08 -6.85 -21.84
N GLU A 340 -0.32 -7.25 -23.04
CA GLU A 340 0.56 -7.50 -24.18
C GLU A 340 0.76 -6.20 -24.99
N VAL A 341 1.80 -6.19 -25.83
CA VAL A 341 2.27 -5.01 -26.59
C VAL A 341 1.17 -4.36 -27.44
#